data_AF-A0A162I6Y9-F1
#
_entry.id   AF-A0A162I6Y9-F1
#
_cell.length_a   1.000
_cell.length_b   1.000
_cell.length_c   1.000
_cell.angle_alpha   90.00
_cell.angle_beta   90.00
_cell.angle_gamma   90.00
#
_symmetry.space_group_name_H-M   'P 1'
#
loop_
_entity.id
_entity.type
_entity.pdbx_description
1 polymer ?
#
loop_
_entity_poly.entity_id
_entity_poly.type
_entity_poly.pdbx_seq_one_letter_code
_entity_poly.pdbx_strand_id
1 'polypeptide(L)'
;MKFLNLVAAAAAGLLSAPAVAQIHTNGPVFRLAFKQVEAASESLHHAILAFRSNDTMPPLAIATAELVHVVKEAHVNISREDNLGLSQTIQVMLPVFRRFKPRMRNMVEDFKGRRDIVILTHNCEVVRMSIGVLHDAVNMFMSLVRRKIANAAWKTAEKEENKIHNLMIGLKYHYHKEHCQD
;
A
#
# COMPACT_ATOMS: atom_id res chain seq x y z
N MET A 1 -13.79 -27.21 -72.42
CA MET A 1 -12.52 -27.06 -71.69
C MET A 1 -12.28 -25.57 -71.47
N LYS A 2 -12.03 -25.15 -70.22
CA LYS A 2 -11.34 -23.93 -69.67
C LYS A 2 -11.31 -22.68 -70.59
N PHE A 3 -11.74 -21.48 -70.16
CA PHE A 3 -11.11 -20.64 -69.13
C PHE A 3 -12.06 -19.55 -68.57
N LEU A 4 -11.86 -19.24 -67.28
CA LEU A 4 -12.39 -18.10 -66.51
C LEU A 4 -11.84 -16.74 -66.98
N ASN A 5 -12.61 -15.66 -66.75
CA ASN A 5 -12.21 -14.41 -66.04
C ASN A 5 -13.34 -13.37 -66.20
N LEU A 6 -14.22 -13.14 -65.21
CA LEU A 6 -14.06 -12.35 -63.97
C LEU A 6 -13.51 -10.93 -64.17
N VAL A 7 -14.41 -9.94 -64.22
CA VAL A 7 -14.24 -8.64 -63.52
C VAL A 7 -15.63 -8.20 -63.04
N ALA A 8 -16.03 -8.66 -61.86
CA ALA A 8 -17.11 -8.05 -61.10
C ALA A 8 -16.47 -7.14 -60.06
N ALA A 9 -16.90 -5.88 -60.06
CA ALA A 9 -16.47 -4.85 -59.15
C ALA A 9 -16.71 -5.25 -57.68
N ALA A 10 -15.71 -5.05 -56.83
CA ALA A 10 -15.88 -4.96 -55.39
C ALA A 10 -15.19 -3.69 -54.91
N ALA A 11 -15.97 -2.62 -54.86
CA ALA A 11 -15.63 -1.40 -54.15
C ALA A 11 -15.87 -1.58 -52.66
N ALA A 12 -15.04 -0.89 -51.88
CA ALA A 12 -15.32 -0.37 -50.54
C ALA A 12 -15.69 -1.39 -49.45
N GLY A 13 -14.68 -1.72 -48.65
CA GLY A 13 -14.86 -2.40 -47.37
C GLY A 13 -13.58 -2.39 -46.54
N LEU A 14 -12.86 -1.27 -46.49
CA LEU A 14 -11.90 -1.01 -45.42
C LEU A 14 -12.71 -0.85 -44.12
N LEU A 15 -13.10 -1.99 -43.54
CA LEU A 15 -13.51 -2.08 -42.14
C LEU A 15 -12.30 -1.67 -41.32
N SER A 16 -12.19 -0.37 -41.09
CA SER A 16 -11.47 0.20 -39.98
C SER A 16 -12.14 -0.34 -38.73
N ALA A 17 -11.73 -1.54 -38.30
CA ALA A 17 -11.91 -1.91 -36.90
C ALA A 17 -11.18 -0.80 -36.11
N PRO A 18 -11.87 -0.02 -35.27
CA PRO A 18 -11.14 0.76 -34.29
C PRO A 18 -10.32 -0.28 -33.54
N ALA A 19 -9.01 -0.09 -33.47
CA ALA A 19 -8.21 -0.75 -32.46
C ALA A 19 -8.88 -0.38 -31.13
N VAL A 20 -9.72 -1.28 -30.63
CA VAL A 20 -10.23 -1.22 -29.27
C VAL A 20 -8.96 -1.37 -28.47
N ALA A 21 -8.35 -0.24 -28.11
CA ALA A 21 -7.34 -0.20 -27.09
C ALA A 21 -7.99 -0.96 -25.94
N GLN A 22 -7.53 -2.17 -25.68
CA GLN A 22 -7.90 -2.87 -24.47
C GLN A 22 -7.46 -1.91 -23.37
N ILE A 23 -8.41 -1.18 -22.81
CA ILE A 23 -8.18 -0.35 -21.65
C ILE A 23 -7.90 -1.38 -20.57
N HIS A 24 -6.62 -1.75 -20.41
CA HIS A 24 -6.18 -2.53 -19.27
C HIS A 24 -6.50 -1.68 -18.05
N THR A 25 -7.59 -2.05 -17.39
CA THR A 25 -7.98 -1.43 -16.14
C THR A 25 -7.10 -2.04 -15.08
N ASN A 26 -5.91 -1.46 -14.85
CA ASN A 26 -5.03 -1.88 -13.76
C ASN A 26 -5.58 -1.39 -12.40
N GLY A 27 -6.48 -0.40 -12.44
CA GLY A 27 -7.12 0.20 -11.25
C GLY A 27 -7.73 -0.78 -10.22
N PRO A 28 -8.39 -1.90 -10.60
CA PRO A 28 -8.90 -2.89 -9.65
C PRO A 28 -7.81 -3.54 -8.79
N VAL A 29 -6.66 -3.91 -9.37
CA VAL A 29 -5.55 -4.55 -8.63
C VAL A 29 -4.99 -3.59 -7.58
N PHE A 30 -4.78 -2.32 -7.96
CA PHE A 30 -4.37 -1.30 -7.00
C PHE A 30 -5.41 -1.09 -5.89
N ARG A 31 -6.70 -0.96 -6.25
CA ARG A 31 -7.77 -0.77 -5.25
C ARG A 31 -7.86 -1.94 -4.28
N LEU A 32 -7.73 -3.18 -4.76
CA LEU A 32 -7.74 -4.37 -3.92
C LEU A 32 -6.54 -4.37 -2.97
N ALA A 33 -5.34 -4.14 -3.50
CA ALA A 33 -4.11 -4.04 -2.72
C ALA A 33 -4.23 -3.00 -1.60
N PHE A 34 -4.71 -1.78 -1.91
CA PHE A 34 -4.92 -0.76 -0.89
C PHE A 34 -5.98 -1.13 0.13
N LYS A 35 -7.09 -1.76 -0.29
CA LYS A 35 -8.14 -2.21 0.64
C LYS A 35 -7.61 -3.26 1.62
N GLN A 36 -6.79 -4.20 1.14
CA GLN A 36 -6.16 -5.22 1.98
C GLN A 36 -5.18 -4.58 2.98
N VAL A 37 -4.32 -3.67 2.52
CA VAL A 37 -3.40 -2.92 3.40
C VAL A 37 -4.18 -2.08 4.43
N GLU A 38 -5.26 -1.41 4.03
CA GLU A 38 -6.15 -0.66 4.93
C GLU A 38 -6.76 -1.56 6.01
N ALA A 39 -7.21 -2.77 5.65
CA ALA A 39 -7.80 -3.74 6.57
C ALA A 39 -6.76 -4.32 7.55
N ALA A 40 -5.59 -4.71 7.06
CA ALA A 40 -4.52 -5.21 7.93
C ALA A 40 -3.97 -4.12 8.86
N SER A 41 -3.96 -2.85 8.41
CA SER A 41 -3.60 -1.71 9.27
C SER A 41 -4.62 -1.50 10.38
N GLU A 42 -5.92 -1.73 10.10
CA GLU A 42 -6.97 -1.69 11.13
C GLU A 42 -6.82 -2.83 12.14
N SER A 43 -6.50 -4.04 11.66
CA SER A 43 -6.22 -5.19 12.54
C SER A 43 -5.07 -4.88 13.51
N LEU A 44 -3.96 -4.34 13.00
CA LEU A 44 -2.85 -3.87 13.82
C LEU A 44 -3.30 -2.79 14.80
N HIS A 45 -4.04 -1.78 14.33
CA HIS A 45 -4.54 -0.71 15.20
C HIS A 45 -5.42 -1.25 16.35
N HIS A 46 -6.30 -2.21 16.09
CA HIS A 46 -7.07 -2.87 17.14
C HIS A 46 -6.19 -3.65 18.12
N ALA A 47 -5.17 -4.37 17.64
CA ALA A 47 -4.24 -5.08 18.52
C ALA A 47 -3.50 -4.11 19.46
N ILE A 48 -3.13 -2.92 18.96
CA ILE A 48 -2.50 -1.84 19.75
C ILE A 48 -3.44 -1.34 20.84
N LEU A 49 -4.69 -1.08 20.49
CA LEU A 49 -5.69 -0.60 21.43
C LEU A 49 -6.05 -1.68 22.46
N ALA A 50 -6.00 -2.96 22.08
CA ALA A 50 -6.27 -4.08 22.97
C ALA A 50 -5.11 -4.39 23.93
N PHE A 51 -3.88 -4.00 23.62
CA PHE A 51 -2.69 -4.34 24.39
C PHE A 51 -2.70 -3.77 25.81
N ARG A 52 -2.68 -4.68 26.80
CA ARG A 52 -2.76 -4.41 28.24
C ARG A 52 -1.53 -4.94 28.96
N SER A 53 -1.35 -4.50 30.21
CA SER A 53 -0.21 -4.86 31.07
C SER A 53 -0.11 -6.33 31.45
N ASN A 54 -1.19 -7.11 31.28
CA ASN A 54 -1.23 -8.55 31.53
C ASN A 54 -1.20 -9.37 30.23
N ASP A 55 -1.13 -8.72 29.07
CA ASP A 55 -1.06 -9.42 27.81
C ASP A 55 0.35 -9.95 27.57
N THR A 56 0.42 -11.14 26.99
CA THR A 56 1.63 -11.54 26.29
C THR A 56 1.66 -10.81 24.94
N MET A 57 2.84 -10.45 24.44
CA MET A 57 3.01 -9.75 23.15
C MET A 57 2.49 -10.42 21.85
N PRO A 58 2.14 -11.74 21.78
CA PRO A 58 1.80 -12.38 20.51
C PRO A 58 0.77 -11.64 19.63
N PRO A 59 -0.32 -11.04 20.14
CA PRO A 59 -1.31 -10.39 19.27
C PRO A 59 -0.72 -9.23 18.45
N LEU A 60 0.15 -8.42 19.04
CA LEU A 60 0.75 -7.27 18.36
C LEU A 60 1.81 -7.68 17.33
N ALA A 61 2.63 -8.68 17.67
CA ALA A 61 3.60 -9.24 16.75
C ALA A 61 2.91 -9.93 15.55
N ILE A 62 1.84 -10.69 15.81
CA ILE A 62 1.03 -11.36 14.77
C ILE A 62 0.40 -10.33 13.83
N ALA A 63 -0.28 -9.32 14.38
CA ALA A 63 -0.93 -8.31 13.55
C ALA A 63 0.10 -7.48 12.74
N THR A 64 1.29 -7.24 13.29
CA THR A 64 2.39 -6.61 12.55
C THR A 64 2.86 -7.51 11.41
N ALA A 65 3.08 -8.80 11.67
CA ALA A 65 3.50 -9.76 10.65
C ALA A 65 2.47 -9.90 9.53
N GLU A 66 1.18 -9.93 9.86
CA GLU A 66 0.07 -9.94 8.90
C GLU A 66 0.10 -8.69 8.01
N LEU A 67 0.22 -7.49 8.60
CA LEU A 67 0.32 -6.26 7.82
C LEU A 67 1.55 -6.26 6.89
N VAL A 68 2.71 -6.69 7.39
CA VAL A 68 3.93 -6.81 6.57
C VAL A 68 3.72 -7.80 5.42
N HIS A 69 3.08 -8.94 5.67
CA HIS A 69 2.78 -9.93 4.65
C HIS A 69 1.85 -9.35 3.57
N VAL A 70 0.73 -8.74 3.97
CA VAL A 70 -0.23 -8.10 3.06
C VAL A 70 0.43 -6.99 2.23
N VAL A 71 1.29 -6.17 2.84
CA VAL A 71 2.03 -5.12 2.13
C VAL A 71 2.99 -5.72 1.09
N LYS A 72 3.66 -6.83 1.40
CA LYS A 72 4.54 -7.53 0.45
C LYS A 72 3.75 -8.17 -0.69
N GLU A 73 2.62 -8.80 -0.43
CA GLU A 73 1.75 -9.35 -1.48
C GLU A 73 1.20 -8.24 -2.38
N ALA A 74 0.71 -7.16 -1.79
CA ALA A 74 0.27 -5.96 -2.50
C ALA A 74 1.39 -5.40 -3.40
N HIS A 75 2.63 -5.37 -2.90
CA HIS A 75 3.80 -4.98 -3.68
C HIS A 75 4.02 -5.91 -4.89
N VAL A 76 4.03 -7.23 -4.68
CA VAL A 76 4.21 -8.20 -5.77
C VAL A 76 3.11 -8.04 -6.83
N ASN A 77 1.86 -7.93 -6.41
CA ASN A 77 0.72 -7.79 -7.32
C ASN A 77 0.81 -6.50 -8.15
N ILE A 78 1.02 -5.35 -7.50
CA ILE A 78 1.17 -4.06 -8.18
C ILE A 78 2.40 -4.01 -9.09
N SER A 79 3.50 -4.69 -8.72
CA SER A 79 4.73 -4.65 -9.50
C SER A 79 4.56 -5.18 -10.93
N ARG A 80 3.63 -6.12 -11.11
CA ARG A 80 3.29 -6.80 -12.36
C ARG A 80 2.33 -6.00 -13.24
N GLU A 81 1.67 -4.99 -12.70
CA GLU A 81 0.72 -4.15 -13.43
C GLU A 81 1.43 -3.06 -14.24
N ASP A 82 0.87 -2.62 -15.37
CA ASP A 82 1.36 -1.42 -16.04
C ASP A 82 1.10 -0.15 -15.21
N ASN A 83 1.78 0.93 -15.57
CA ASN A 83 1.57 2.23 -14.93
C ASN A 83 0.13 2.73 -15.13
N LEU A 84 -0.43 3.34 -14.09
CA LEU A 84 -1.76 3.94 -14.12
C LEU A 84 -1.76 5.20 -15.01
N GLY A 85 -2.79 5.31 -15.85
CA GLY A 85 -3.13 6.56 -16.49
C GLY A 85 -3.58 7.63 -15.48
N LEU A 86 -3.69 8.89 -15.91
CA LEU A 86 -4.07 10.01 -15.02
C LEU A 86 -5.43 9.80 -14.35
N SER A 87 -6.44 9.39 -15.12
CA SER A 87 -7.81 9.14 -14.60
C SER A 87 -7.81 8.02 -13.54
N GLN A 88 -7.12 6.91 -13.81
CA GLN A 88 -6.99 5.81 -12.86
C GLN A 88 -6.20 6.23 -11.62
N THR A 89 -5.13 7.00 -11.80
CA THR A 89 -4.34 7.56 -10.69
C THR A 89 -5.22 8.40 -9.76
N ILE A 90 -6.06 9.27 -10.30
CA ILE A 90 -7.01 10.08 -9.52
C ILE A 90 -7.99 9.18 -8.76
N GLN A 91 -8.57 8.18 -9.42
CA GLN A 91 -9.55 7.26 -8.81
C GLN A 91 -8.95 6.38 -7.72
N VAL A 92 -7.69 5.97 -7.86
CA VAL A 92 -6.99 5.09 -6.92
C VAL A 92 -6.37 5.89 -5.77
N MET A 93 -5.60 6.94 -6.07
CA MET A 93 -4.72 7.58 -5.10
C MET A 93 -5.44 8.53 -4.15
N LEU A 94 -6.42 9.31 -4.63
CA LEU A 94 -7.10 10.30 -3.78
C LEU A 94 -7.86 9.66 -2.61
N PRO A 95 -8.69 8.61 -2.81
CA PRO A 95 -9.37 7.94 -1.72
C PRO A 95 -8.39 7.32 -0.72
N VAL A 96 -7.34 6.69 -1.24
CA VAL A 96 -6.30 6.02 -0.44
C VAL A 96 -5.58 7.02 0.45
N PHE A 97 -5.04 8.12 -0.10
CA PHE A 97 -4.32 9.09 0.72
C PHE A 97 -5.22 9.80 1.75
N ARG A 98 -6.49 10.02 1.42
CA ARG A 98 -7.45 10.64 2.34
C ARG A 98 -7.77 9.75 3.54
N ARG A 99 -7.78 8.41 3.39
CA ARG A 99 -8.09 7.47 4.48
C ARG A 99 -6.85 6.91 5.17
N PHE A 100 -5.86 6.51 4.39
CA PHE A 100 -4.68 5.81 4.88
C PHE A 100 -3.82 6.70 5.79
N LYS A 101 -3.60 7.97 5.44
CA LYS A 101 -2.76 8.86 6.26
C LYS A 101 -3.36 9.14 7.65
N PRO A 102 -4.63 9.55 7.80
CA PRO A 102 -5.22 9.71 9.14
C PRO A 102 -5.17 8.42 9.96
N ARG A 103 -5.43 7.27 9.34
CA ARG A 103 -5.36 5.96 10.01
C ARG A 103 -3.94 5.66 10.50
N MET A 104 -2.94 5.80 9.64
CA MET A 104 -1.53 5.62 10.03
C MET A 104 -1.11 6.57 11.15
N ARG A 105 -1.57 7.82 11.12
CA ARG A 105 -1.32 8.77 12.20
C ARG A 105 -1.92 8.29 13.52
N ASN A 106 -3.21 7.94 13.53
CA ASN A 106 -3.89 7.48 14.75
C ASN A 106 -3.21 6.22 15.31
N MET A 107 -2.92 5.25 14.43
CA MET A 107 -2.21 4.03 14.80
C MET A 107 -0.84 4.34 15.43
N VAL A 108 -0.05 5.25 14.84
CA VAL A 108 1.25 5.68 15.38
C VAL A 108 1.11 6.35 16.75
N GLU A 109 0.16 7.27 16.92
CA GLU A 109 -0.04 7.97 18.19
C GLU A 109 -0.54 7.02 19.29
N ASP A 110 -1.47 6.12 18.97
CA ASP A 110 -1.91 5.08 19.91
C ASP A 110 -0.77 4.13 20.26
N PHE A 111 0.10 3.79 19.30
CA PHE A 111 1.31 3.02 19.58
C PHE A 111 2.23 3.74 20.56
N LYS A 112 2.45 5.05 20.38
CA LYS A 112 3.27 5.83 21.32
C LYS A 112 2.65 5.85 22.72
N GLY A 113 1.33 5.96 22.81
CA GLY A 113 0.58 5.91 24.07
C GLY A 113 0.66 4.57 24.81
N ARG A 114 1.09 3.50 24.14
CA ARG A 114 1.31 2.18 24.77
C ARG A 114 2.71 1.98 25.33
N ARG A 115 3.62 2.96 25.24
CA ARG A 115 5.03 2.82 25.64
C ARG A 115 5.21 2.30 27.07
N ASP A 116 4.49 2.86 28.03
CA ASP A 116 4.64 2.45 29.44
C ASP A 116 4.24 0.99 29.66
N ILE A 117 3.23 0.51 28.93
CA ILE A 117 2.80 -0.89 28.96
C ILE A 117 3.85 -1.79 28.31
N VAL A 118 4.44 -1.36 27.19
CA VAL A 118 5.52 -2.10 26.52
C VAL A 118 6.75 -2.25 27.42
N ILE A 119 7.12 -1.20 28.15
CA ILE A 119 8.21 -1.23 29.14
C ILE A 119 7.85 -2.17 30.29
N LEU A 120 6.67 -2.00 30.89
CA LEU A 120 6.20 -2.81 32.01
C LEU A 120 6.17 -4.32 31.69
N THR A 121 5.94 -4.66 30.43
CA THR A 121 5.85 -6.05 29.96
C THR A 121 7.16 -6.58 29.37
N HIS A 122 8.26 -5.82 29.43
CA HIS A 122 9.59 -6.17 28.90
C HIS A 122 9.58 -6.55 27.41
N ASN A 123 8.88 -5.74 26.60
CA ASN A 123 8.69 -5.98 25.17
C ASN A 123 9.32 -4.90 24.27
N CYS A 124 10.19 -4.05 24.80
CA CYS A 124 10.77 -2.94 24.05
C CYS A 124 11.53 -3.42 22.80
N GLU A 125 12.30 -4.51 22.90
CA GLU A 125 13.04 -5.05 21.76
C GLU A 125 12.12 -5.57 20.65
N VAL A 126 11.13 -6.38 21.01
CA VAL A 126 10.17 -6.95 20.05
C VAL A 126 9.42 -5.83 19.33
N VAL A 127 8.92 -4.85 20.07
CA VAL A 127 8.21 -3.70 19.51
C VAL A 127 9.10 -2.89 18.56
N ARG A 128 10.37 -2.67 18.92
CA ARG A 128 11.34 -1.97 18.06
C ARG A 128 11.59 -2.71 16.76
N MET A 129 11.76 -4.04 16.82
CA MET A 129 11.92 -4.88 15.62
C MET A 129 10.67 -4.82 14.74
N SER A 130 9.48 -4.96 15.33
CA SER A 130 8.19 -4.87 14.66
C SER A 130 8.01 -3.53 13.92
N ILE A 131 8.30 -2.40 14.58
CA ILE A 131 8.26 -1.08 13.95
C ILE A 131 9.26 -1.01 12.78
N GLY A 132 10.47 -1.55 12.95
CA GLY A 132 11.50 -1.58 11.91
C GLY A 132 11.02 -2.29 10.64
N VAL A 133 10.54 -3.52 10.78
CA VAL A 133 10.04 -4.32 9.64
C VAL A 133 8.82 -3.66 8.99
N LEU A 134 7.91 -3.09 9.79
CA LEU A 134 6.75 -2.38 9.27
C LEU A 134 7.15 -1.12 8.47
N HIS A 135 8.10 -0.34 8.99
CA HIS A 135 8.63 0.85 8.32
C HIS A 135 9.20 0.52 6.95
N ASP A 136 10.02 -0.52 6.86
CA ASP A 136 10.63 -0.95 5.60
C ASP A 136 9.59 -1.43 4.59
N ALA A 137 8.61 -2.23 5.03
CA ALA A 137 7.53 -2.72 4.19
C ALA A 137 6.69 -1.56 3.62
N VAL A 138 6.27 -0.62 4.47
CA VAL A 138 5.45 0.54 4.06
C VAL A 138 6.22 1.43 3.08
N ASN A 139 7.51 1.72 3.34
CA ASN A 139 8.32 2.53 2.42
C ASN A 139 8.46 1.85 1.05
N MET A 140 8.74 0.54 1.03
CA MET A 140 8.87 -0.22 -0.20
C MET A 140 7.58 -0.20 -1.03
N PHE A 141 6.43 -0.32 -0.37
CA PHE A 141 5.12 -0.26 -1.01
C PHE A 141 4.80 1.14 -1.55
N MET A 142 4.98 2.18 -0.74
CA MET A 142 4.71 3.56 -1.16
C MET A 142 5.61 4.01 -2.33
N SER A 143 6.89 3.63 -2.30
CA SER A 143 7.83 3.89 -3.39
C SER A 143 7.43 3.18 -4.68
N LEU A 144 6.94 1.93 -4.62
CA LEU A 144 6.38 1.23 -5.79
C LEU A 144 5.15 1.96 -6.33
N VAL A 145 4.19 2.30 -5.46
CA VAL A 145 2.98 3.03 -5.83
C VAL A 145 3.34 4.33 -6.55
N ARG A 146 4.27 5.13 -6.01
CA ARG A 146 4.73 6.37 -6.63
C ARG A 146 5.34 6.18 -8.03
N ARG A 147 6.03 5.05 -8.27
CA ARG A 147 6.58 4.71 -9.60
C ARG A 147 5.52 4.27 -10.61
N LYS A 148 4.38 3.76 -10.13
CA LYS A 148 3.31 3.22 -10.97
C LYS A 148 2.19 4.22 -11.26
N ILE A 149 2.20 5.42 -10.68
CA ILE A 149 1.19 6.45 -10.96
C ILE A 149 1.59 7.34 -12.14
N ALA A 150 0.63 8.09 -12.65
CA ALA A 150 0.87 9.10 -13.68
C ALA A 150 1.83 10.20 -13.18
N ASN A 151 2.76 10.63 -14.03
CA ASN A 151 3.77 11.66 -13.72
C ASN A 151 3.17 12.95 -13.15
N ALA A 152 2.00 13.38 -13.64
CA ALA A 152 1.33 14.58 -13.16
C ALA A 152 0.95 14.52 -11.67
N ALA A 153 0.81 13.33 -11.08
CA ALA A 153 0.49 13.14 -9.67
C ALA A 153 1.73 12.83 -8.80
N TRP A 154 2.91 12.71 -9.41
CA TRP A 154 4.12 12.20 -8.76
C TRP A 154 4.56 13.05 -7.56
N LYS A 155 4.64 14.38 -7.71
CA LYS A 155 5.01 15.29 -6.61
C LYS A 155 4.04 15.23 -5.43
N THR A 156 2.75 15.09 -5.71
CA THR A 156 1.72 14.95 -4.67
C THR A 156 1.89 13.63 -3.93
N ALA A 157 2.14 12.54 -4.65
CA ALA A 157 2.37 11.23 -4.04
C ALA A 157 3.66 11.20 -3.21
N GLU A 158 4.75 11.79 -3.71
CA GLU A 158 6.01 11.95 -2.97
C GLU A 158 5.80 12.72 -1.66
N LYS A 159 5.05 13.82 -1.70
CA LYS A 159 4.73 14.59 -0.48
C LYS A 159 3.95 13.77 0.54
N GLU A 160 3.00 12.93 0.10
CA GLU A 160 2.23 12.09 1.01
C GLU A 160 3.05 10.88 1.51
N GLU A 161 3.88 10.27 0.67
CA GLU A 161 4.87 9.27 1.05
C GLU A 161 5.80 9.79 2.14
N ASN A 162 6.40 10.99 1.95
CA ASN A 162 7.28 11.60 2.94
C ASN A 162 6.59 11.86 4.29
N LYS A 163 5.30 12.22 4.29
CA LYS A 163 4.55 12.38 5.55
C LYS A 163 4.40 11.06 6.29
N ILE A 164 4.08 9.98 5.59
CA ILE A 164 3.93 8.64 6.18
C ILE A 164 5.30 8.15 6.68
N HIS A 165 6.35 8.34 5.88
CA HIS A 165 7.72 8.03 6.25
C HIS A 165 8.12 8.73 7.56
N ASN A 166 7.87 10.03 7.66
CA ASN A 166 8.21 10.81 8.85
C ASN A 166 7.41 10.38 10.09
N LEU A 167 6.15 9.97 9.95
CA LEU A 167 5.38 9.39 11.06
C LEU A 167 6.05 8.13 11.60
N MET A 168 6.46 7.23 10.70
CA MET A 168 7.13 5.98 11.08
C MET A 168 8.52 6.21 11.67
N ILE A 169 9.30 7.16 11.14
CA ILE A 169 10.58 7.57 11.75
C ILE A 169 10.37 8.11 13.17
N GLY A 170 9.35 8.96 13.38
CA GLY A 170 9.01 9.45 14.71
C GLY A 170 8.64 8.31 15.67
N LEU A 171 7.95 7.28 15.17
CA LEU A 171 7.65 6.09 15.97
C LEU A 171 8.90 5.28 16.32
N LYS A 172 9.80 5.06 15.36
CA LYS A 172 11.09 4.38 15.59
C LYS A 172 11.92 5.10 16.65
N TYR A 173 11.96 6.43 16.58
CA TYR A 173 12.67 7.24 17.55
C TYR A 173 12.08 7.09 18.96
N HIS A 174 10.74 7.11 19.08
CA HIS A 174 10.05 6.95 20.37
C HIS A 174 10.36 5.63 21.08
N TYR A 175 10.62 4.57 20.32
CA TYR A 175 10.97 3.23 20.82
C TYR A 175 12.47 2.89 20.69
N HIS A 176 13.32 3.90 20.46
CA HIS A 176 14.77 3.73 20.45
C HIS A 176 15.28 3.24 21.82
N LYS A 177 16.44 2.58 21.86
CA LYS A 177 17.00 1.98 23.10
C LYS A 177 17.17 2.98 24.25
N GLU A 178 17.40 4.25 23.95
CA GLU A 178 17.52 5.31 24.95
C GLU A 178 16.17 5.67 25.60
N HIS A 179 15.07 5.34 24.92
CA HIS A 179 13.71 5.69 25.33
C HIS A 179 12.89 4.44 25.75
N CYS A 180 13.27 3.24 25.35
CA CYS A 180 12.57 2.01 25.75
C CYS A 180 13.60 0.93 26.07
N GLN A 181 13.80 0.69 27.36
CA GLN A 181 14.62 -0.36 27.93
C GLN A 181 13.72 -1.30 28.72
N ASP A 182 14.04 -2.59 28.64
CA ASP A 182 13.40 -3.63 29.44
C ASP A 182 13.93 -3.61 30.88
#